data_AF-A0A7J5XBM1-F1
#
_entry.id   AF-A0A7J5XBM1-F1
#
_cell.length_a   1.000
_cell.length_b   1.000
_cell.length_c   1.000
_cell.angle_alpha   90.00
_cell.angle_beta   90.00
_cell.angle_gamma   90.00
#
_symmetry.space_group_name_H-M   'P 1'
#
loop_
_entity.id
_entity.type
_entity.pdbx_description
1 polymer ?
#
loop_
_entity_poly.entity_id
_entity_poly.type
_entity_poly.pdbx_seq_one_letter_code
_entity_poly.pdbx_strand_id
1 'polypeptide(L)'
;MCQVHHFFVQHVLHMWLSAVMETASITGFPSQKGRTEEPPIYEGLFLAKDEEVATFVDLVRGNMKSGNDSAVCGTAKFTAGREMSKKSGAQIDEEGIQVAVCRHGFLLRGLNHFRGEIYAYPMFLQKEMSKKANVDFFCMDVTCRYWPYLNKIAEGLPELLPLTEMRPFLSVMHAKAHTAKCEVRWGGRSQDGAGNTVGEEVEQ
;
A
#
# COMPACT_ATOMS: atom_id res chain seq x y z
N MET A 1 -30.03 19.42 -20.63
CA MET A 1 -28.75 20.10 -20.37
C MET A 1 -28.29 19.68 -18.99
N CYS A 2 -27.44 18.65 -18.91
CA CYS A 2 -26.94 18.12 -17.63
C CYS A 2 -25.80 19.02 -17.16
N GLN A 3 -26.00 19.74 -16.06
CA GLN A 3 -24.93 20.48 -15.40
C GLN A 3 -24.00 19.45 -14.75
N VAL A 4 -22.78 19.35 -15.29
CA VAL A 4 -21.68 18.63 -14.67
C VAL A 4 -21.28 19.44 -13.44
N HIS A 5 -21.78 19.05 -12.27
CA HIS A 5 -21.30 19.60 -11.01
C HIS A 5 -19.86 19.12 -10.82
N HIS A 6 -18.91 19.96 -11.23
CA HIS A 6 -17.55 19.92 -10.73
C HIS A 6 -17.61 20.15 -9.22
N PHE A 7 -17.58 19.06 -8.43
CA PHE A 7 -17.36 19.13 -7.00
C PHE A 7 -15.92 19.63 -6.76
N PHE A 8 -15.76 20.93 -6.68
CA PHE A 8 -14.56 21.59 -6.16
C PHE A 8 -14.59 21.41 -4.63
N VAL A 9 -14.02 20.32 -4.11
CA VAL A 9 -13.86 20.15 -2.66
C VAL A 9 -12.59 20.90 -2.25
N GLN A 10 -12.80 22.09 -1.72
CA GLN A 10 -11.77 22.97 -1.21
C GLN A 10 -11.28 22.43 0.15
N HIS A 11 -10.08 21.85 0.11
CA HIS A 11 -9.20 21.48 1.22
C HIS A 11 -9.60 20.29 2.11
N VAL A 12 -8.54 19.57 2.53
CA VAL A 12 -8.51 18.35 3.34
C VAL A 12 -8.60 17.05 2.51
N LEU A 13 -7.58 16.82 1.67
CA LEU A 13 -7.35 15.49 1.11
C LEU A 13 -6.56 14.64 2.11
N HIS A 14 -7.26 14.10 3.11
CA HIS A 14 -6.71 13.01 3.92
C HIS A 14 -6.86 11.76 3.07
N MET A 15 -5.89 11.52 2.20
CA MET A 15 -5.84 10.28 1.47
C MET A 15 -5.23 9.22 2.38
N TRP A 16 -5.84 8.05 2.35
CA TRP A 16 -5.40 6.91 3.13
C TRP A 16 -4.69 6.00 2.14
N LEU A 17 -3.81 5.17 2.66
CA LEU A 17 -3.38 3.99 1.93
C LEU A 17 -3.66 2.80 2.84
N SER A 18 -4.92 2.57 3.20
CA SER A 18 -5.24 1.25 3.79
C SER A 18 -4.91 0.25 2.71
N ALA A 19 -3.80 -0.44 2.93
CA ALA A 19 -3.36 -1.56 2.16
C ALA A 19 -4.41 -2.64 2.39
N VAL A 20 -5.52 -2.62 1.64
CA VAL A 20 -6.56 -3.65 1.82
C VAL A 20 -5.93 -5.01 1.58
N MET A 21 -5.84 -5.80 2.65
CA MET A 21 -5.31 -7.16 2.67
C MET A 21 -6.50 -8.14 2.69
N GLU A 22 -7.23 -8.22 1.59
CA GLU A 22 -8.11 -9.36 1.41
C GLU A 22 -7.33 -10.46 0.68
N THR A 23 -7.09 -11.56 1.39
CA THR A 23 -6.79 -12.87 0.76
C THR A 23 -8.04 -13.46 0.10
N ALA A 24 -9.02 -12.62 -0.27
CA ALA A 24 -10.11 -13.01 -1.11
C ALA A 24 -9.65 -12.99 -2.55
N SER A 25 -9.53 -14.21 -3.07
CA SER A 25 -9.62 -14.56 -4.48
C SER A 25 -10.84 -13.91 -5.16
N ILE A 26 -10.78 -12.62 -5.48
CA ILE A 26 -11.83 -11.96 -6.29
C ILE A 26 -11.78 -12.48 -7.74
N THR A 27 -10.69 -13.14 -8.14
CA THR A 27 -10.61 -13.95 -9.37
C THR A 27 -9.75 -15.18 -9.14
N GLY A 28 -10.27 -16.17 -8.42
CA GLY A 28 -9.71 -17.53 -8.43
C GLY A 28 -9.93 -18.20 -9.79
N PHE A 29 -9.26 -17.75 -10.84
CA PHE A 29 -9.10 -18.56 -12.04
C PHE A 29 -7.88 -19.47 -11.83
N PRO A 30 -8.06 -20.80 -11.75
CA PRO A 30 -6.93 -21.71 -11.77
C PRO A 30 -6.13 -21.44 -13.05
N SER A 31 -4.81 -21.63 -12.99
CA SER A 31 -3.93 -21.59 -14.17
C SER A 31 -4.42 -22.60 -15.22
N GLN A 32 -5.38 -22.20 -16.05
CA GLN A 32 -5.77 -22.94 -17.23
C GLN A 32 -4.79 -22.56 -18.33
N LYS A 33 -4.10 -23.58 -18.86
CA LYS A 33 -3.47 -23.51 -20.18
C LYS A 33 -4.55 -23.17 -21.20
N GLY A 34 -4.70 -21.87 -21.50
CA GLY A 34 -5.74 -21.36 -22.37
C GLY A 34 -6.09 -19.93 -22.00
N ARG A 35 -5.16 -19.01 -22.25
CA ARG A 35 -5.38 -17.57 -22.09
C ARG A 35 -6.52 -17.16 -23.01
N THR A 36 -7.69 -16.82 -22.47
CA THR A 36 -8.64 -15.98 -23.19
C THR A 36 -7.96 -14.62 -23.36
N GLU A 37 -7.81 -14.16 -24.60
CA GLU A 37 -7.12 -12.92 -24.99
C GLU A 37 -7.88 -11.64 -24.61
N GLU A 38 -8.83 -11.72 -23.66
CA GLU A 38 -9.59 -10.55 -23.25
C GLU A 38 -8.78 -9.72 -22.25
N PRO A 39 -8.62 -8.40 -22.50
CA PRO A 39 -7.92 -7.53 -21.59
C PRO A 39 -8.67 -7.44 -20.24
N PRO A 40 -7.97 -7.32 -19.11
CA PRO A 40 -8.60 -7.16 -17.80
C PRO A 40 -9.50 -5.91 -17.77
N ILE A 41 -10.74 -6.10 -17.34
CA ILE A 41 -11.83 -5.10 -17.39
C ILE A 41 -11.46 -3.79 -16.66
N TYR A 42 -10.61 -3.87 -15.63
CA TYR A 42 -10.23 -2.73 -14.80
C TYR A 42 -8.78 -2.27 -14.99
N GLU A 43 -8.06 -2.85 -15.95
CA GLU A 43 -6.66 -2.52 -16.22
C GLU A 43 -6.50 -1.06 -16.63
N GLY A 44 -5.53 -0.37 -16.04
CA GLY A 44 -5.22 1.03 -16.31
C GLY A 44 -6.22 2.01 -15.71
N LEU A 45 -7.48 1.62 -15.50
CA LEU A 45 -8.53 2.43 -14.88
C LEU A 45 -8.41 2.42 -13.35
N PHE A 46 -8.65 1.26 -12.73
CA PHE A 46 -8.57 1.08 -11.28
C PHE A 46 -7.32 0.28 -10.90
N LEU A 47 -7.04 -0.82 -11.62
CA LEU A 47 -5.84 -1.61 -11.41
C LEU A 47 -4.67 -1.02 -12.20
N ALA A 48 -3.50 -0.93 -11.57
CA ALA A 48 -2.26 -0.62 -12.26
C ALA A 48 -1.89 -1.74 -13.23
N LYS A 49 -1.21 -1.37 -14.32
CA LYS A 49 -0.71 -2.37 -15.27
C LYS A 49 0.39 -3.18 -14.61
N ASP A 50 0.34 -4.50 -14.79
CA ASP A 50 1.29 -5.41 -14.14
C ASP A 50 2.74 -5.10 -14.56
N GLU A 51 2.95 -4.71 -15.82
CA GLU A 51 4.27 -4.32 -16.36
C GLU A 51 4.87 -3.10 -15.65
N GLU A 52 4.05 -2.09 -15.32
CA GLU A 52 4.48 -0.89 -14.62
C GLU A 52 4.85 -1.21 -13.16
N VAL A 53 4.04 -2.05 -12.51
CA VAL A 53 4.28 -2.51 -11.15
C VAL A 53 5.54 -3.37 -11.10
N ALA A 54 5.72 -4.31 -12.02
CA ALA A 54 6.90 -5.16 -12.11
C ALA A 54 8.19 -4.33 -12.30
N THR A 55 8.16 -3.38 -13.24
CA THR A 55 9.30 -2.47 -13.48
C THR A 55 9.65 -1.67 -12.23
N PHE A 56 8.66 -1.19 -11.49
CA PHE A 56 8.89 -0.47 -10.25
C PHE A 56 9.46 -1.36 -9.13
N VAL A 57 8.94 -2.59 -8.99
CA VAL A 57 9.45 -3.56 -8.02
C VAL A 57 10.92 -3.87 -8.29
N ASP A 58 11.30 -4.06 -9.56
CA ASP A 58 12.68 -4.34 -9.95
C ASP A 58 13.60 -3.14 -9.71
N LEU A 59 13.11 -1.91 -9.96
CA LEU A 59 13.83 -0.68 -9.64
C LEU A 59 14.13 -0.57 -8.14
N VAL A 60 13.13 -0.77 -7.28
CA VAL A 60 13.29 -0.70 -5.82
C VAL A 60 14.28 -1.77 -5.35
N ARG A 61 14.17 -3.00 -5.85
CA ARG A 61 15.09 -4.11 -5.54
C ARG A 61 16.53 -3.84 -5.97
N GLY A 62 16.72 -3.27 -7.16
CA GLY A 62 18.05 -2.95 -7.69
C GLY A 62 18.80 -1.90 -6.86
N ASN A 63 18.08 -1.07 -6.12
CA ASN A 63 18.65 0.02 -5.31
C ASN A 63 18.80 -0.33 -3.82
N MET A 64 18.55 -1.59 -3.46
CA MET A 64 18.62 -2.07 -2.08
C MET A 64 20.05 -2.43 -1.67
N LYS A 65 20.52 -1.83 -0.58
CA LYS A 65 21.67 -2.33 0.18
C LYS A 65 21.12 -3.26 1.26
N SER A 66 21.40 -4.56 1.13
CA SER A 66 20.91 -5.67 1.97
C SER A 66 20.54 -5.26 3.41
N GLY A 67 19.24 -5.23 3.71
CA GLY A 67 18.67 -4.91 5.02
C GLY A 67 18.25 -6.16 5.80
N ASN A 68 18.36 -6.09 7.13
CA ASN A 68 17.95 -7.20 8.01
C ASN A 68 16.42 -7.30 8.07
N ASP A 69 15.88 -8.43 7.60
CA ASP A 69 14.47 -8.71 7.30
C ASP A 69 13.66 -9.15 8.55
N SER A 70 13.57 -8.30 9.56
CA SER A 70 12.75 -8.62 10.74
C SER A 70 11.30 -8.14 10.55
N ALA A 71 10.43 -9.04 10.10
CA ALA A 71 8.97 -8.85 9.99
C ALA A 71 8.24 -8.80 11.37
N VAL A 72 8.93 -8.39 12.42
CA VAL A 72 8.49 -8.50 13.82
C VAL A 72 8.53 -7.11 14.48
N CYS A 73 7.52 -6.77 15.26
CA CYS A 73 7.52 -5.61 16.15
C CYS A 73 7.03 -6.05 17.54
N GLY A 74 7.91 -6.04 18.53
CA GLY A 74 7.59 -6.60 19.85
C GLY A 74 7.33 -8.10 19.76
N THR A 75 6.16 -8.53 20.22
CA THR A 75 5.68 -9.92 20.12
C THR A 75 4.91 -10.21 18.84
N ALA A 76 4.51 -9.17 18.10
CA ALA A 76 3.69 -9.32 16.89
C ALA A 76 4.58 -9.55 15.65
N LYS A 77 4.14 -10.47 14.78
CA LYS A 77 4.76 -10.80 13.50
C LYS A 77 3.80 -10.44 12.38
N PHE A 78 4.24 -9.61 11.45
CA PHE A 78 3.42 -9.08 10.36
C PHE A 78 3.95 -9.60 9.03
N THR A 79 3.11 -10.29 8.25
CA THR A 79 3.50 -10.77 6.92
C THR A 79 3.84 -9.61 5.99
N ALA A 80 3.12 -8.48 6.13
CA ALA A 80 3.33 -7.25 5.37
C ALA A 80 4.65 -6.54 5.69
N GLY A 81 5.33 -6.96 6.75
CA GLY A 81 6.61 -6.42 7.20
C GLY A 81 7.83 -6.97 6.45
N ARG A 82 7.64 -7.65 5.32
CA ARG A 82 8.72 -8.27 4.55
C ARG A 82 9.19 -7.37 3.42
N GLU A 83 10.49 -7.39 3.19
CA GLU A 83 11.11 -6.76 2.02
C GLU A 83 11.02 -7.67 0.79
N MET A 84 11.13 -8.98 1.01
CA MET A 84 11.09 -9.99 -0.03
C MET A 84 10.08 -11.08 0.28
N SER A 85 9.32 -11.46 -0.76
CA SER A 85 8.48 -12.65 -0.74
C SER A 85 8.81 -13.53 -1.94
N LYS A 86 8.78 -14.85 -1.71
CA LYS A 86 8.90 -15.87 -2.76
C LYS A 86 7.53 -16.10 -3.37
N LYS A 87 7.46 -16.27 -4.69
CA LYS A 87 6.23 -16.76 -5.34
C LYS A 87 5.89 -18.12 -4.74
N SER A 88 4.64 -18.28 -4.34
CA SER A 88 4.09 -19.51 -3.82
C SER A 88 4.22 -20.62 -4.88
N GLY A 89 4.41 -21.85 -4.43
CA GLY A 89 4.42 -23.02 -5.32
C GLY A 89 3.03 -23.41 -5.81
N ALA A 90 2.00 -22.62 -5.48
CA ALA A 90 0.64 -22.83 -5.94
C ALA A 90 0.53 -22.44 -7.41
N GLN A 91 -0.32 -23.14 -8.19
CA GLN A 91 -0.63 -22.77 -9.57
C GLN A 91 -1.60 -21.58 -9.64
N ILE A 92 -1.34 -20.56 -8.83
CA ILE A 92 -2.09 -19.32 -8.77
C ILE A 92 -1.09 -18.22 -9.11
N ASP A 93 -1.38 -17.47 -10.17
CA ASP A 93 -0.47 -16.41 -10.60
C ASP A 93 -0.59 -15.18 -9.70
N GLU A 94 -1.78 -14.87 -9.20
CA GLU A 94 -2.08 -13.76 -8.30
C GLU A 94 -2.22 -14.24 -6.85
N GLU A 95 -1.40 -13.73 -5.94
CA GLU A 95 -1.50 -14.03 -4.51
C GLU A 95 -2.48 -13.10 -3.77
N GLY A 96 -2.98 -12.07 -4.46
CA GLY A 96 -3.99 -11.13 -3.98
C GLY A 96 -3.88 -9.73 -4.62
N ILE A 97 -4.61 -8.78 -4.06
CA ILE A 97 -4.71 -7.40 -4.54
C ILE A 97 -4.30 -6.42 -3.42
N GLN A 98 -3.52 -5.41 -3.77
CA GLN A 98 -3.25 -4.27 -2.88
C GLN A 98 -4.03 -3.06 -3.37
N VAL A 99 -4.85 -2.47 -2.50
CA VAL A 99 -5.67 -1.30 -2.84
C VAL A 99 -5.25 -0.08 -2.02
N ALA A 100 -5.36 1.09 -2.63
CA ALA A 100 -5.30 2.42 -2.03
C ALA A 100 -6.73 2.94 -1.86
N VAL A 101 -7.08 3.39 -0.66
CA VAL A 101 -8.44 3.80 -0.31
C VAL A 101 -8.42 5.14 0.40
N CYS A 102 -9.44 5.98 0.30
CA CYS A 102 -9.54 7.18 1.13
C CYS A 102 -10.29 6.91 2.45
N ARG A 103 -10.30 7.89 3.36
CA ARG A 103 -11.01 7.77 4.66
C ARG A 103 -12.49 7.45 4.54
N HIS A 104 -13.08 7.90 3.44
CA HIS A 104 -14.51 7.76 3.18
C HIS A 104 -14.86 6.37 2.63
N GLY A 105 -13.88 5.47 2.48
CA GLY A 105 -14.09 4.13 1.93
C GLY A 105 -14.08 4.07 0.39
N PHE A 106 -13.79 5.18 -0.31
CA PHE A 106 -13.64 5.12 -1.77
C PHE A 106 -12.31 4.46 -2.16
N LEU A 107 -12.40 3.47 -3.05
CA LEU A 107 -11.26 2.83 -3.67
C LEU A 107 -10.67 3.76 -4.73
N LEU A 108 -9.36 4.01 -4.65
CA LEU A 108 -8.68 5.00 -5.49
C LEU A 108 -7.83 4.35 -6.58
N ARG A 109 -7.08 3.30 -6.21
CA ARG A 109 -6.19 2.57 -7.11
C ARG A 109 -5.86 1.21 -6.52
N GLY A 110 -5.76 0.17 -7.35
CA GLY A 110 -5.27 -1.14 -6.94
C GLY A 110 -4.06 -1.59 -7.76
N LEU A 111 -3.43 -2.67 -7.31
CA LEU A 111 -2.46 -3.46 -8.08
C LEU A 111 -2.56 -4.93 -7.70
N ASN A 112 -2.18 -5.81 -8.62
CA ASN A 112 -2.08 -7.24 -8.35
C ASN A 112 -0.71 -7.55 -7.72
N HIS A 113 -0.69 -8.44 -6.73
CA HIS A 113 0.56 -8.98 -6.21
C HIS A 113 0.75 -10.45 -6.60
N PHE A 114 1.72 -10.69 -7.48
CA PHE A 114 2.09 -12.04 -7.98
C PHE A 114 3.04 -12.81 -7.04
N ARG A 115 3.27 -12.26 -5.85
CA ARG A 115 4.06 -12.82 -4.74
C ARG A 115 3.56 -12.19 -3.45
N GLY A 116 3.91 -12.76 -2.30
CA GLY A 116 3.43 -12.23 -1.02
C GLY A 116 3.86 -10.78 -0.77
N GLU A 117 3.32 -10.21 0.29
CA GLU A 117 3.46 -8.79 0.61
C GLU A 117 4.92 -8.33 0.68
N ILE A 118 5.23 -7.28 -0.07
CA ILE A 118 6.51 -6.60 -0.07
C ILE A 118 6.30 -5.09 -0.04
N TYR A 119 7.22 -4.34 0.58
CA TYR A 119 7.13 -2.88 0.67
C TYR A 119 7.06 -2.14 -0.67
N ALA A 120 7.52 -2.74 -1.76
CA ALA A 120 7.45 -2.12 -3.08
C ALA A 120 6.00 -1.90 -3.56
N TYR A 121 5.04 -2.73 -3.15
CA TYR A 121 3.64 -2.59 -3.52
C TYR A 121 2.98 -1.34 -2.91
N PRO A 122 2.94 -1.16 -1.58
CA PRO A 122 2.40 0.06 -0.99
C PRO A 122 3.20 1.30 -1.41
N MET A 123 4.51 1.18 -1.68
CA MET A 123 5.32 2.29 -2.19
C MET A 123 4.91 2.72 -3.60
N PHE A 124 4.59 1.77 -4.49
CA PHE A 124 4.07 2.08 -5.82
C PHE A 124 2.77 2.88 -5.72
N LEU A 125 1.84 2.40 -4.89
CA LEU A 125 0.57 3.09 -4.70
C LEU A 125 0.78 4.46 -4.06
N GLN A 126 1.64 4.57 -3.03
CA GLN A 126 2.00 5.84 -2.41
C GLN A 126 2.52 6.85 -3.45
N LYS A 127 3.37 6.41 -4.39
CA LYS A 127 3.92 7.24 -5.47
C LYS A 127 2.83 7.74 -6.42
N GLU A 128 1.94 6.87 -6.86
CA GLU A 128 0.82 7.22 -7.73
C GLU A 128 -0.14 8.20 -7.04
N MET A 129 -0.42 7.93 -5.77
CA MET A 129 -1.32 8.70 -4.93
C MET A 129 -0.78 10.09 -4.62
N SER A 130 0.52 10.19 -4.31
CA SER A 130 1.22 11.47 -4.11
C SER A 130 1.02 12.41 -5.29
N LYS A 131 1.23 11.92 -6.52
CA LYS A 131 1.09 12.70 -7.75
C LYS A 131 -0.34 13.14 -8.03
N LYS A 132 -1.31 12.27 -7.77
CA LYS A 132 -2.70 12.47 -8.19
C LYS A 132 -3.50 13.34 -7.23
N ALA A 133 -3.11 13.41 -5.96
CA ALA A 133 -4.03 13.81 -4.92
C ALA A 133 -3.44 14.73 -3.83
N ASN A 134 -2.13 15.00 -3.81
CA ASN A 134 -1.53 15.85 -2.78
C ASN A 134 -1.85 15.35 -1.36
N VAL A 135 -1.34 14.16 -1.04
CA VAL A 135 -1.64 13.43 0.20
C VAL A 135 -0.75 13.90 1.35
N ASP A 136 -1.37 14.30 2.45
CA ASP A 136 -0.62 14.70 3.65
C ASP A 136 -0.29 13.53 4.60
N PHE A 137 -1.08 12.46 4.57
CA PHE A 137 -1.04 11.37 5.54
C PHE A 137 -0.94 10.01 4.88
N PHE A 138 -0.19 9.09 5.50
CA PHE A 138 -0.01 7.73 5.00
C PHE A 138 -0.29 6.71 6.10
N CYS A 139 -1.41 6.00 6.00
CA CYS A 139 -1.75 4.93 6.95
C CYS A 139 -1.21 3.59 6.42
N MET A 140 -0.54 2.78 7.25
CA MET A 140 -0.17 1.41 6.89
C MET A 140 0.13 0.61 8.15
N ASP A 141 -0.28 -0.66 8.19
CA ASP A 141 -0.23 -1.53 9.38
C ASP A 141 1.18 -1.81 9.90
N VAL A 142 2.18 -1.69 9.04
CA VAL A 142 3.60 -1.87 9.38
C VAL A 142 4.42 -0.61 9.12
N THR A 143 3.79 0.57 9.28
CA THR A 143 4.45 1.89 9.18
C THR A 143 5.78 1.95 9.92
N CYS A 144 5.87 1.34 11.11
CA CYS A 144 7.07 1.35 11.95
C CYS A 144 8.29 0.69 11.29
N ARG A 145 8.08 -0.18 10.30
CA ARG A 145 9.11 -0.85 9.51
C ARG A 145 9.21 -0.28 8.10
N TYR A 146 8.06 0.01 7.49
CA TYR A 146 7.97 0.60 6.17
C TYR A 146 8.63 1.98 6.09
N TRP A 147 8.37 2.89 7.03
CA TRP A 147 8.87 4.26 6.93
C TRP A 147 10.40 4.35 6.98
N PRO A 148 11.10 3.68 7.94
CA PRO A 148 12.56 3.63 7.91
C PRO A 148 13.12 2.97 6.63
N TYR A 149 12.41 2.00 6.06
CA TYR A 149 12.77 1.38 4.80
C TYR A 149 12.66 2.37 3.63
N LEU A 150 11.54 3.08 3.51
CA LEU A 150 11.31 4.11 2.48
C LEU A 150 12.40 5.19 2.52
N ASN A 151 12.75 5.68 3.71
CA ASN A 151 13.80 6.71 3.85
C ASN A 151 15.15 6.22 3.29
N LYS A 152 15.54 4.98 3.59
CA LYS A 152 16.78 4.39 3.06
C LYS A 152 16.76 4.23 1.54
N ILE A 153 15.62 3.81 0.99
CA ILE A 153 15.45 3.69 -0.46
C ILE A 153 15.52 5.06 -1.13
N ALA A 154 14.91 6.08 -0.52
CA ALA A 154 14.92 7.44 -1.06
C ALA A 154 16.33 8.08 -1.08
N GLU A 155 17.26 7.63 -0.24
CA GLU A 155 18.69 8.02 -0.34
C GLU A 155 19.33 7.56 -1.67
N GLY A 156 18.91 6.39 -2.19
CA GLY A 156 19.40 5.82 -3.46
C GLY A 156 18.56 6.19 -4.68
N LEU A 157 17.28 6.53 -4.46
CA LEU A 157 16.31 6.88 -5.48
C LEU A 157 15.68 8.25 -5.18
N PRO A 158 16.32 9.36 -5.62
CA PRO A 158 15.87 10.72 -5.30
C PRO A 158 14.45 11.03 -5.75
N GLU A 159 13.92 10.33 -6.77
CA GLU A 159 12.54 10.48 -7.22
C GLU A 159 11.50 10.03 -6.19
N LEU A 160 11.93 9.30 -5.15
CA LEU A 160 11.09 8.85 -4.04
C LEU A 160 11.19 9.75 -2.80
N LEU A 161 12.12 10.72 -2.78
CA LEU A 161 12.22 11.70 -1.68
C LEU A 161 10.89 12.42 -1.39
N PRO A 162 10.08 12.85 -2.38
CA PRO A 162 8.81 13.49 -2.06
C PRO A 162 7.84 12.61 -1.26
N LEU A 163 8.02 11.28 -1.28
CA LEU A 163 7.18 10.37 -0.51
C LEU A 163 7.51 10.39 0.98
N THR A 164 8.71 10.82 1.37
CA THR A 164 9.11 10.90 2.79
C THR A 164 8.54 12.13 3.49
N GLU A 165 8.00 13.08 2.75
CA GLU A 165 7.38 14.32 3.27
C GLU A 165 5.97 14.09 3.84
N MET A 166 5.30 12.98 3.47
CA MET A 166 4.00 12.65 4.05
C MET A 166 4.13 12.28 5.53
N ARG A 167 3.03 12.35 6.27
CA ARG A 167 2.97 11.98 7.69
C ARG A 167 2.45 10.56 7.86
N PRO A 168 3.31 9.58 8.18
CA PRO A 168 2.89 8.20 8.27
C PRO A 168 2.31 7.87 9.64
N PHE A 169 1.36 6.96 9.71
CA PHE A 169 0.81 6.51 10.97
C PHE A 169 0.20 5.10 10.91
N LEU A 170 0.04 4.51 12.09
CA LEU A 170 -0.70 3.29 12.36
C LEU A 170 -2.14 3.68 12.71
N SER A 171 -3.10 2.97 12.14
CA SER A 171 -4.50 3.09 12.54
C SER A 171 -4.67 2.74 14.02
N VAL A 172 -5.78 3.16 14.63
CA VAL A 172 -5.99 3.01 16.08
C VAL A 172 -5.95 1.54 16.50
N MET A 173 -6.50 0.64 15.70
CA MET A 173 -6.51 -0.81 15.99
C MET A 173 -5.12 -1.40 15.80
N HIS A 174 -4.50 -1.14 14.65
CA HIS A 174 -3.18 -1.68 14.36
C HIS A 174 -2.12 -1.17 15.34
N ALA A 175 -2.17 0.11 15.74
CA ALA A 175 -1.23 0.68 16.71
C ALA A 175 -1.16 -0.12 18.02
N LYS A 176 -2.29 -0.70 18.47
CA LYS A 176 -2.36 -1.55 19.67
C LYS A 176 -1.67 -2.91 19.52
N ALA A 177 -1.56 -3.43 18.29
CA ALA A 177 -0.84 -4.66 18.02
C ALA A 177 0.69 -4.47 18.03
N HIS A 178 1.17 -3.23 18.00
CA HIS A 178 2.59 -2.90 18.07
C HIS A 178 3.07 -2.64 19.50
N THR A 179 4.39 -2.50 19.69
CA THR A 179 4.96 -2.06 20.97
C THR A 179 4.41 -0.70 21.39
N ALA A 180 4.34 -0.44 22.70
CA ALA A 180 3.91 0.87 23.23
C ALA A 180 4.72 2.05 22.65
N LYS A 181 6.02 1.85 22.38
CA LYS A 181 6.87 2.85 21.71
C LYS A 181 6.38 3.15 20.29
N CYS A 182 5.95 2.13 19.54
CA CYS A 182 5.39 2.32 18.21
C CYS A 182 3.99 2.92 18.26
N GLU A 183 3.16 2.55 19.23
CA GLU A 183 1.85 3.18 19.45
C GLU A 183 2.00 4.69 19.66
N VAL A 184 2.90 5.11 20.56
CA VAL A 184 3.11 6.54 20.85
C VAL A 184 3.70 7.28 19.64
N ARG A 185 4.68 6.67 18.96
CA ARG A 185 5.39 7.34 17.85
C ARG A 185 4.57 7.40 16.56
N TRP A 186 3.88 6.32 16.23
CA TRP A 186 3.24 6.15 14.93
C TRP A 186 1.72 6.10 15.03
N GLY A 187 1.10 6.02 16.21
CA GLY A 187 -0.36 5.98 16.30
C GLY A 187 -1.02 7.27 15.77
N GLY A 188 -2.09 7.14 14.99
CA GLY A 188 -2.83 8.32 14.50
C GLY A 188 -3.32 9.26 15.63
N ARG A 189 -3.59 8.71 16.82
CA ARG A 189 -3.99 9.48 18.01
C ARG A 189 -2.94 10.49 18.49
N SER A 190 -1.66 10.25 18.23
CA SER A 190 -0.58 11.15 18.65
C SER A 190 -0.18 12.14 17.55
N GLN A 191 -0.91 12.19 16.43
CA GLN A 191 -0.61 13.08 15.30
C GLN A 191 -1.79 14.01 14.99
N ASP A 192 -1.54 15.31 15.09
CA ASP A 192 -2.54 16.34 14.81
C ASP A 192 -3.04 16.24 13.37
N GLY A 193 -4.36 16.04 13.23
CA GLY A 193 -5.03 15.88 11.95
C GLY A 193 -5.24 14.43 11.50
N ALA A 194 -4.48 13.44 11.99
CA ALA A 194 -4.65 12.06 11.53
C ALA A 194 -6.01 11.47 11.94
N GLY A 195 -6.53 11.89 13.10
CA GLY A 195 -7.84 11.48 13.62
C GLY A 195 -7.83 10.09 14.29
N ASN A 196 -9.02 9.58 14.61
CA ASN A 196 -9.24 8.31 15.33
C ASN A 196 -9.67 7.17 14.38
N THR A 197 -9.03 7.03 13.23
CA THR A 197 -9.47 6.05 12.24
C THR A 197 -9.12 4.63 12.67
N VAL A 198 -10.06 3.71 12.44
CA VAL A 198 -9.95 2.30 12.82
C VAL A 198 -9.00 1.57 11.87
N GLY A 199 -9.10 1.86 10.57
CA GLY A 199 -8.21 1.34 9.53
C GLY A 199 -8.57 -0.07 9.06
N GLU A 200 -9.79 -0.51 9.35
CA GLU A 200 -10.30 -1.87 9.06
C GLU A 200 -11.58 -1.81 8.21
N GLU A 201 -12.13 -0.60 7.99
CA GLU A 201 -13.47 -0.42 7.40
C GLU A 201 -13.56 -0.90 5.94
N VAL A 202 -12.42 -1.13 5.29
CA VAL A 202 -12.32 -1.54 3.88
C VAL A 202 -11.66 -2.92 3.74
N GLU A 203 -11.35 -3.59 4.84
CA GLU A 203 -10.69 -4.91 4.88
C GLU A 203 -11.67 -6.06 5.16
N GLN A 204 -12.99 -5.77 5.15
CA GLN A 204 -14.08 -6.69 5.52
C GLN A 204 -14.92 -7.18 4.34
#